data_AF-A0A3A8NQK2-F1
#
_entry.id   AF-A0A3A8NQK2-F1
#
_cell.length_a   1.000
_cell.length_b   1.000
_cell.length_c   1.000
_cell.angle_alpha   90.00
_cell.angle_beta   90.00
_cell.angle_gamma   90.00
#
_symmetry.space_group_name_H-M   'P 1'
#
loop_
_entity.id
_entity.type
_entity.pdbx_description
1 polymer ?
#
loop_
_entity_poly.entity_id
_entity_poly.type
_entity_poly.pdbx_seq_one_letter_code
_entity_poly.pdbx_strand_id
1 'polypeptide(L)'
;MTLEKLVEQFALNVAAQTEAIFRGDAKTGNKHARKYGAAVDKLLANGNAGRDALLVLLKHERMDVRVMAAAHLLRYRTAEAKVVLEEAAKGKGLVPFEAGQALKRWEEGTWALDPGP
;
A
#
# COMPACT_ATOMS: atom_id res chain seq x y z
N MET A 1 6.60 -15.16 12.96
CA MET A 1 5.61 -14.07 12.88
C MET A 1 4.55 -14.52 11.90
N THR A 2 3.25 -14.45 12.23
CA THR A 2 2.19 -14.94 11.34
C THR A 2 1.83 -13.89 10.29
N LEU A 3 1.12 -14.30 9.23
CA LEU A 3 0.70 -13.38 8.16
C LEU A 3 -0.27 -12.31 8.70
N GLU A 4 -1.16 -12.69 9.62
CA GLU A 4 -2.12 -11.78 10.26
C GLU A 4 -1.39 -10.68 11.03
N LYS A 5 -0.35 -11.03 11.79
CA LYS A 5 0.46 -10.04 12.52
C LYS A 5 1.22 -9.10 11.59
N LEU A 6 1.67 -9.59 10.44
CA LEU A 6 2.31 -8.76 9.42
C LEU A 6 1.32 -7.78 8.80
N VAL A 7 0.10 -8.24 8.49
CA VAL A 7 -0.99 -7.40 7.96
C VAL A 7 -1.39 -6.32 8.97
N GLU A 8 -1.52 -6.68 10.25
CA GLU A 8 -1.80 -5.75 11.34
C GLU A 8 -0.69 -4.70 11.46
N GLN A 9 0.57 -5.13 11.47
CA GLN A 9 1.71 -4.22 11.52
C GLN A 9 1.76 -3.29 10.31
N PHE A 10 1.43 -3.78 9.12
CA PHE A 10 1.34 -2.96 7.93
C PHE A 10 0.29 -1.86 8.13
N ALA A 11 -0.95 -2.22 8.47
CA ALA A 11 -2.06 -1.27 8.64
C ALA A 11 -1.75 -0.21 9.72
N LEU A 12 -1.27 -0.65 10.89
CA LEU A 12 -0.93 0.25 12.00
C LEU A 12 0.17 1.25 11.63
N ASN A 13 1.21 0.80 10.91
CA ASN A 13 2.31 1.68 10.54
C ASN A 13 1.96 2.60 9.36
N VAL A 14 1.13 2.17 8.41
CA VAL A 14 0.63 3.07 7.36
C VAL A 14 -0.19 4.18 7.98
N ALA A 15 -1.17 3.86 8.82
CA ALA A 15 -1.96 4.87 9.52
C ALA A 15 -1.06 5.84 10.30
N ALA A 16 -0.11 5.33 11.09
CA ALA A 16 0.80 6.16 11.87
C ALA A 16 1.74 7.03 11.01
N GLN A 17 2.15 6.55 9.83
CA GLN A 17 2.90 7.35 8.87
C GLN A 17 2.04 8.50 8.36
N THR A 18 0.82 8.22 7.89
CA THR A 18 -0.09 9.25 7.36
C THR A 18 -0.35 10.34 8.39
N GLU A 19 -0.66 9.96 9.64
CA GLU A 19 -0.87 10.92 10.74
C GLU A 19 0.38 11.76 11.03
N ALA A 20 1.58 11.18 10.94
CA ALA A 20 2.82 11.92 11.12
C ALA A 20 3.08 12.90 9.97
N ILE A 21 2.78 12.52 8.71
CA ILE A 21 2.86 13.40 7.55
C ILE A 21 1.91 14.59 7.72
N PHE A 22 0.68 14.36 8.14
CA PHE A 22 -0.29 15.44 8.40
C PHE A 22 0.17 16.43 9.47
N ARG A 23 0.95 15.96 10.46
CA ARG A 23 1.56 16.83 11.48
C ARG A 23 2.89 17.45 11.07
N GLY A 24 3.38 17.20 9.85
CA GLY A 24 4.69 17.66 9.39
C GLY A 24 5.88 16.94 10.04
N ASP A 25 5.66 15.81 10.73
CA ASP A 25 6.72 15.02 11.37
C ASP A 25 7.26 13.94 10.43
N ALA A 26 8.10 14.39 9.49
CA ALA A 26 8.74 13.50 8.52
C ALA A 26 9.64 12.44 9.18
N LYS A 27 10.24 12.74 10.34
CA LYS A 27 11.13 11.80 11.03
C LYS A 27 10.35 10.58 11.55
N THR A 28 9.23 10.83 12.22
CA THR A 28 8.34 9.77 12.69
C THR A 28 7.65 9.07 11.52
N GLY A 29 7.20 9.82 10.51
CA GLY A 29 6.63 9.26 9.28
C GLY A 29 7.57 8.25 8.62
N ASN A 30 8.83 8.61 8.41
CA ASN A 30 9.84 7.73 7.80
C ASN A 30 10.15 6.49 8.67
N LYS A 31 10.07 6.61 10.01
CA LYS A 31 10.23 5.46 10.91
C LYS A 31 9.10 4.44 10.70
N HIS A 32 7.85 4.90 10.59
CA HIS A 32 6.73 4.04 10.29
C HIS A 32 6.78 3.49 8.85
N ALA A 33 7.29 4.29 7.91
CA ALA A 33 7.49 3.86 6.53
C ALA A 33 8.36 2.62 6.41
N ARG A 34 9.52 2.65 7.08
CA ARG A 34 10.43 1.50 7.14
C ARG A 34 9.79 0.26 7.77
N LYS A 35 8.91 0.45 8.77
CA LYS A 35 8.24 -0.65 9.47
C LYS A 35 7.18 -1.33 8.60
N TYR A 36 6.29 -0.57 7.95
CA TYR A 36 5.33 -1.20 7.03
C TYR A 36 6.04 -1.77 5.80
N GLY A 37 7.10 -1.13 5.32
CA GLY A 37 7.96 -1.64 4.24
C GLY A 37 8.50 -3.04 4.56
N ALA A 38 9.12 -3.20 5.73
CA ALA A 38 9.60 -4.51 6.17
C ALA A 38 8.48 -5.55 6.38
N ALA A 39 7.25 -5.10 6.69
CA ALA A 39 6.11 -5.99 6.83
C ALA A 39 5.59 -6.47 5.47
N VAL A 40 5.44 -5.57 4.51
CA VAL A 40 5.00 -5.91 3.14
C VAL A 40 6.03 -6.78 2.43
N ASP A 41 7.32 -6.50 2.58
CA ASP A 41 8.38 -7.35 2.00
C ASP A 41 8.26 -8.80 2.49
N LYS A 42 8.03 -8.99 3.79
CA LYS A 42 7.82 -10.32 4.38
C LYS A 42 6.53 -10.98 3.89
N LEU A 43 5.45 -10.22 3.73
CA LEU A 43 4.21 -10.74 3.15
C LEU A 43 4.43 -11.21 1.71
N LEU A 44 5.02 -10.37 0.86
CA LEU A 44 5.27 -10.69 -0.54
C LEU A 44 6.23 -11.88 -0.70
N ALA A 45 7.20 -12.05 0.21
CA ALA A 45 8.09 -13.22 0.24
C ALA A 45 7.36 -14.55 0.49
N ASN A 46 6.14 -14.53 1.05
CA ASN A 46 5.30 -15.72 1.23
C ASN A 46 4.45 -16.05 -0.02
N GLY A 47 4.71 -15.40 -1.17
CA GLY A 47 4.03 -15.67 -2.43
C GLY A 47 2.53 -15.36 -2.36
N ASN A 48 1.71 -16.24 -2.94
CA ASN A 48 0.26 -16.03 -3.02
C ASN A 48 -0.40 -15.92 -1.64
N ALA A 49 0.01 -16.71 -0.65
CA ALA A 49 -0.57 -16.64 0.69
C ALA A 49 -0.40 -15.25 1.33
N GLY A 50 0.77 -14.63 1.19
CA GLY A 50 0.98 -13.27 1.71
C GLY A 50 0.32 -12.17 0.88
N ARG A 51 0.21 -12.35 -0.44
CA ARG A 51 -0.58 -11.46 -1.31
C ARG A 51 -2.06 -11.50 -0.96
N ASP A 52 -2.61 -12.68 -0.72
CA ASP A 52 -4.01 -12.87 -0.34
C ASP A 52 -4.28 -12.31 1.06
N ALA A 53 -3.31 -12.41 1.98
CA ALA A 53 -3.38 -11.77 3.29
C ALA A 53 -3.45 -10.23 3.18
N LEU A 54 -2.68 -9.61 2.28
CA LEU A 54 -2.77 -8.18 2.00
C LEU A 54 -4.09 -7.78 1.34
N LEU A 55 -4.70 -8.66 0.54
CA LEU A 55 -5.95 -8.37 -0.16
C LEU A 55 -7.09 -7.99 0.80
N VAL A 56 -7.06 -8.53 2.03
CA VAL A 56 -8.03 -8.19 3.09
C VAL A 56 -8.03 -6.69 3.40
N LEU A 57 -6.86 -6.03 3.31
CA LEU A 57 -6.73 -4.60 3.59
C LEU A 57 -7.40 -3.70 2.55
N LEU A 58 -7.74 -4.22 1.36
CA LEU A 58 -8.49 -3.45 0.36
C LEU A 58 -9.90 -3.04 0.86
N LYS A 59 -10.39 -3.69 1.92
CA LYS A 59 -11.67 -3.39 2.58
C LYS A 59 -11.52 -2.70 3.95
N HIS A 60 -10.29 -2.36 4.37
CA HIS A 60 -10.01 -1.80 5.69
C HIS A 60 -10.74 -0.47 5.93
N GLU A 61 -11.15 -0.11 7.14
CA GLU A 61 -11.96 1.11 7.36
C GLU A 61 -11.27 2.41 6.88
N ARG A 62 -9.95 2.52 7.04
CA ARG A 62 -9.18 3.70 6.62
C ARG A 62 -8.73 3.62 5.16
N MET A 63 -8.97 4.70 4.41
CA MET A 63 -8.62 4.79 2.98
C MET A 63 -7.11 4.79 2.72
N ASP A 64 -6.30 5.40 3.59
CA ASP A 64 -4.84 5.42 3.44
C ASP A 64 -4.22 4.01 3.43
N VAL A 65 -4.65 3.12 4.33
CA VAL A 65 -4.15 1.74 4.30
C VAL A 65 -4.71 0.93 3.13
N ARG A 66 -5.93 1.21 2.66
CA ARG A 66 -6.44 0.60 1.41
C ARG A 66 -5.56 0.97 0.22
N VAL A 67 -5.25 2.27 0.06
CA VAL A 67 -4.43 2.81 -1.04
C VAL A 67 -3.01 2.24 -0.99
N MET A 68 -2.38 2.24 0.18
CA MET A 68 -1.03 1.69 0.31
C MET A 68 -1.00 0.19 0.01
N ALA A 69 -1.97 -0.59 0.50
CA ALA A 69 -2.05 -2.02 0.18
C ALA A 69 -2.28 -2.25 -1.33
N ALA A 70 -3.17 -1.49 -1.95
CA ALA A 70 -3.45 -1.56 -3.38
C ALA A 70 -2.20 -1.23 -4.22
N ALA A 71 -1.44 -0.20 -3.85
CA ALA A 71 -0.20 0.16 -4.55
C ALA A 71 0.81 -0.99 -4.56
N HIS A 72 0.97 -1.71 -3.45
CA HIS A 72 1.85 -2.89 -3.37
C HIS A 72 1.29 -4.12 -4.09
N LEU A 73 -0.04 -4.24 -4.17
CA LEU A 73 -0.72 -5.36 -4.84
C LEU A 73 -0.91 -5.16 -6.34
N LEU A 74 -0.64 -3.97 -6.89
CA LEU A 74 -0.93 -3.60 -8.26
C LEU A 74 -0.32 -4.56 -9.31
N ARG A 75 0.84 -5.15 -9.00
CA ARG A 75 1.51 -6.15 -9.85
C ARG A 75 0.95 -7.57 -9.74
N TYR A 76 0.28 -7.88 -8.65
CA TYR A 76 -0.08 -9.26 -8.29
C TYR A 76 -1.59 -9.53 -8.33
N ARG A 77 -2.39 -8.48 -8.09
CA ARG A 77 -3.86 -8.46 -7.97
C ARG A 77 -4.36 -7.18 -8.63
N THR A 78 -3.99 -6.99 -9.91
CA THR A 78 -4.12 -5.71 -10.61
C THR A 78 -5.55 -5.21 -10.67
N ALA A 79 -6.52 -6.09 -10.94
CA ALA A 79 -7.91 -5.68 -11.09
C ALA A 79 -8.47 -5.14 -9.76
N GLU A 80 -8.26 -5.87 -8.67
CA GLU A 80 -8.72 -5.50 -7.34
C GLU A 80 -8.03 -4.24 -6.82
N ALA A 81 -6.71 -4.13 -7.03
CA ALA A 81 -5.94 -2.97 -6.64
C ALA A 81 -6.35 -1.71 -7.42
N LYS A 82 -6.56 -1.82 -8.74
CA LYS A 82 -6.99 -0.68 -9.57
C LYS A 82 -8.32 -0.11 -9.12
N VAL A 83 -9.32 -0.95 -8.85
CA VAL A 83 -10.63 -0.49 -8.38
C VAL A 83 -10.51 0.39 -7.14
N VAL A 84 -9.67 0.00 -6.18
CA VAL A 84 -9.45 0.79 -4.95
C VAL A 84 -8.73 2.11 -5.25
N LEU A 85 -7.67 2.07 -6.06
CA LEU A 85 -6.90 3.27 -6.38
C LEU A 85 -7.72 4.26 -7.20
N GLU A 86 -8.50 3.79 -8.17
CA GLU A 86 -9.37 4.63 -9.01
C GLU A 86 -10.47 5.28 -8.18
N GLU A 87 -11.05 4.57 -7.22
CA GLU A 87 -12.02 5.14 -6.30
C GLU A 87 -11.38 6.19 -5.38
N ALA A 88 -10.22 5.87 -4.80
CA ALA A 88 -9.51 6.80 -3.92
C ALA A 88 -9.05 8.07 -4.65
N ALA A 89 -8.66 7.97 -5.92
CA ALA A 89 -8.16 9.09 -6.72
C ALA A 89 -9.22 10.16 -7.05
N LYS A 90 -10.51 9.88 -6.88
CA LYS A 90 -11.61 10.84 -7.15
C LYS A 90 -11.68 11.98 -6.12
N GLY A 91 -11.04 11.82 -4.96
CA GLY A 91 -11.09 12.79 -3.86
C GLY A 91 -10.13 13.98 -4.01
N LYS A 92 -9.97 14.74 -2.92
CA LYS A 92 -8.93 15.77 -2.77
C LYS A 92 -8.11 15.53 -1.52
N GLY A 93 -6.83 15.92 -1.55
CA GLY A 93 -5.89 15.76 -0.44
C GLY A 93 -4.80 14.72 -0.73
N LEU A 94 -4.05 14.34 0.31
CA LEU A 94 -2.87 13.49 0.19
C LEU A 94 -3.20 12.09 -0.36
N VAL A 95 -4.18 11.41 0.22
CA VAL A 95 -4.51 10.02 -0.16
C VAL A 95 -5.00 9.91 -1.62
N PRO A 96 -5.92 10.76 -2.12
CA PRO A 96 -6.28 10.77 -3.54
C PRO A 96 -5.11 11.09 -4.47
N PHE A 97 -4.23 12.02 -4.07
CA PHE A 97 -3.02 12.34 -4.83
C PHE A 97 -2.09 11.13 -4.95
N GLU A 98 -1.82 10.43 -3.84
CA GLU A 98 -1.00 9.22 -3.84
C GLU A 98 -1.60 8.11 -4.72
N ALA A 99 -2.91 7.90 -4.65
CA ALA A 99 -3.61 6.92 -5.49
C ALA A 99 -3.49 7.25 -6.98
N GLY A 100 -3.70 8.52 -7.36
CA GLY A 100 -3.52 8.98 -8.73
C GLY A 100 -2.07 8.83 -9.22
N GLN A 101 -1.09 9.13 -8.37
CA GLN A 101 0.32 8.90 -8.69
C GLN A 101 0.63 7.41 -8.90
N ALA A 102 0.08 6.52 -8.09
CA ALA A 102 0.24 5.08 -8.25
C ALA A 102 -0.32 4.58 -9.59
N LEU A 103 -1.54 4.98 -9.94
CA LEU A 103 -2.16 4.64 -11.23
C LEU A 103 -1.34 5.17 -12.41
N LYS A 104 -0.94 6.44 -12.36
CA LYS A 104 -0.12 7.06 -13.39
C LYS A 104 1.19 6.30 -13.62
N ARG A 105 1.93 5.97 -12.56
CA ARG A 105 3.20 5.24 -12.67
C ARG A 105 3.03 3.81 -13.18
N TRP A 106 1.87 3.21 -12.92
CA TRP A 106 1.51 1.92 -13.48
C TRP A 106 1.20 2.00 -14.97
N GLU A 107 0.39 2.97 -15.39
CA GLU A 107 0.05 3.21 -16.80
C GLU A 107 1.27 3.59 -17.64
N GLU A 108 2.19 4.38 -17.08
CA GLU A 108 3.48 4.73 -17.70
C GLU A 108 4.43 3.52 -17.83
N GLY A 109 4.08 2.35 -17.30
CA GLY A 109 4.94 1.16 -17.29
C GLY A 109 6.14 1.25 -16.35
N THR A 110 6.35 2.39 -15.66
CA THR A 110 7.45 2.59 -14.69
C THR A 110 7.38 1.58 -13.55
N TRP A 111 6.17 1.16 -13.18
CA TRP A 111 5.95 0.12 -12.17
C TRP A 111 5.66 -1.26 -12.76
N ALA A 112 5.56 -1.41 -14.08
CA ALA A 112 5.54 -2.71 -14.76
C ALA A 112 6.97 -3.24 -14.94
N LEU A 113 7.76 -3.21 -13.86
CA LEU A 113 9.10 -3.79 -13.84
C LEU A 113 8.95 -5.30 -13.71
N ASP A 114 8.78 -5.98 -14.84
CA ASP A 114 9.15 -7.39 -14.91
C ASP A 114 10.66 -7.47 -14.66
N PRO A 115 11.16 -8.41 -13.83
CA PRO A 115 12.50 -8.89 -14.06
C PRO A 115 12.49 -9.44 -15.49
N GLY A 116 13.35 -8.92 -16.36
CA GLY A 116 13.54 -9.50 -17.68
C GLY A 116 13.75 -11.03 -17.59
N PRO A 117 13.48 -11.74 -18.69
CA PRO A 117 13.51 -13.21 -18.74
C PRO A 117 14.77 -13.83 -18.14
#